data_AF-A0A7S2PAZ3-F1
#
_entry.id   AF-A0A7S2PAZ3-F1
#
_cell.length_a   1.000
_cell.length_b   1.000
_cell.length_c   1.000
_cell.angle_alpha   90.00
_cell.angle_beta   90.00
_cell.angle_gamma   90.00
#
_symmetry.space_group_name_H-M   'P 1'
#
loop_
_entity.id
_entity.type
_entity.pdbx_description
1 polymer ?
#
loop_
_entity_poly.entity_id
_entity_poly.type
_entity_poly.pdbx_seq_one_letter_code
_entity_poly.pdbx_strand_id
1 'polypeptide(L)'
;TPLPATPAPIPTTAQPGATPLPATLDCVQQSGLVQLGRWVASCPDWSHWGYCSDSEVRQACPISCGVCTREGCLDDPHFTLGDLSCEDWRQYQCVDVVKTHCPTACEVEGCNR
;
A
#
# COMPACT_ATOMS: atom_id res chain seq x y z
N THR A 1 50.24 19.77 40.88
CA THR A 1 48.88 20.27 40.59
C THR A 1 48.79 20.55 39.09
N PRO A 2 47.64 20.33 38.43
CA PRO A 2 47.14 19.08 37.86
C PRO A 2 47.36 18.92 36.34
N LEU A 3 47.23 17.68 35.86
CA LEU A 3 47.32 17.21 34.48
C LEU A 3 46.17 17.75 33.59
N PRO A 4 46.39 17.96 32.27
CA PRO A 4 45.31 18.27 31.34
C PRO A 4 44.40 17.04 31.16
N ALA A 5 43.10 17.26 31.35
CA ALA A 5 42.07 16.25 31.25
C ALA A 5 41.92 15.74 29.81
N THR A 6 41.79 14.42 29.69
CA THR A 6 41.40 13.66 28.50
C THR A 6 40.12 14.24 27.86
N PRO A 7 40.03 14.37 26.53
CA PRO A 7 38.78 14.70 25.87
C PRO A 7 37.76 13.56 26.08
N ALA A 8 36.59 13.92 26.58
CA ALA A 8 35.46 13.01 26.76
C ALA A 8 34.96 12.46 25.40
N PRO A 9 34.41 11.24 25.36
CA PRO A 9 33.75 10.73 24.18
C PRO A 9 32.53 11.60 23.82
N ILE A 10 32.44 11.95 22.56
CA ILE A 10 31.31 12.64 21.93
C ILE A 10 30.02 11.86 22.26
N PRO A 11 28.95 12.52 22.74
CA PRO A 11 27.65 11.87 22.79
C PRO A 11 27.18 11.63 21.36
N THR A 12 27.11 10.36 20.94
CA THR A 12 26.37 9.95 19.75
C THR A 12 24.94 10.45 19.93
N THR A 13 24.62 11.54 19.24
CA THR A 13 23.26 12.06 19.16
C THR A 13 22.42 10.96 18.56
N ALA A 14 21.62 10.31 19.41
CA ALA A 14 20.55 9.44 19.00
C ALA A 14 19.72 10.21 17.98
N GLN A 15 19.69 9.71 16.74
CA GLN A 15 18.93 10.26 15.64
C GLN A 15 17.44 10.28 16.05
N PRO A 16 16.81 11.45 16.26
CA PRO A 16 15.38 11.52 16.47
C PRO A 16 14.74 11.50 15.09
N GLY A 17 13.96 10.46 14.78
CA GLY A 17 13.11 10.47 13.59
C GLY A 17 13.47 9.42 12.54
N ALA A 18 13.48 8.16 12.92
CA ALA A 18 12.70 7.20 12.17
C ALA A 18 11.53 6.82 13.08
N THR A 19 10.49 7.67 13.09
CA THR A 19 9.15 7.12 13.29
C THR A 19 9.07 5.98 12.26
N PRO A 20 8.91 4.70 12.64
CA PRO A 20 8.38 3.78 11.66
C PRO A 20 7.09 4.47 11.21
N LEU A 21 7.01 4.88 9.94
CA LEU A 21 5.70 5.21 9.36
C LEU A 21 4.79 4.11 9.88
N PRO A 22 3.63 4.44 10.48
CA PRO A 22 2.71 3.39 10.94
C PRO A 22 2.63 2.45 9.76
N ALA A 23 3.10 1.22 9.95
CA ALA A 23 2.97 0.18 8.95
C ALA A 23 1.49 0.20 8.62
N THR A 24 1.21 0.84 7.49
CA THR A 24 0.25 0.43 6.49
C THR A 24 -0.64 -0.61 7.12
N LEU A 25 -1.79 -0.15 7.62
CA LEU A 25 -2.90 -0.97 8.06
C LEU A 25 -2.93 -2.19 7.12
N ASP A 26 -2.40 -3.33 7.57
CA ASP A 26 -2.07 -4.43 6.67
C ASP A 26 -3.35 -4.78 5.93
N CYS A 27 -3.42 -4.40 4.67
CA CYS A 27 -4.62 -4.51 3.88
C CYS A 27 -4.76 -5.95 3.42
N VAL A 28 -5.11 -6.78 4.38
CA VAL A 28 -5.33 -8.20 4.21
C VAL A 28 -6.73 -8.37 3.67
N GLN A 29 -6.80 -8.59 2.36
CA GLN A 29 -8.00 -9.12 1.74
C GLN A 29 -8.01 -10.64 1.86
N GLN A 30 -9.16 -11.20 2.24
CA GLN A 30 -9.37 -12.64 2.19
C GLN A 30 -9.33 -13.10 0.73
N SER A 31 -8.38 -13.97 0.39
CA SER A 31 -8.26 -14.57 -0.94
C SER A 31 -9.30 -15.66 -1.22
N GLY A 32 -10.19 -15.92 -0.26
CA GLY A 32 -11.22 -16.96 -0.30
C GLY A 32 -12.61 -16.42 -0.65
N LEU A 33 -13.60 -17.30 -0.50
CA LEU A 33 -15.00 -16.90 -0.61
C LEU A 33 -15.43 -16.22 0.68
N VAL A 34 -15.99 -15.02 0.56
CA VAL A 34 -16.59 -14.26 1.65
C VAL A 34 -18.06 -14.61 1.71
N GLN A 35 -18.53 -14.95 2.92
CA GLN A 35 -19.93 -15.26 3.17
C GLN A 35 -20.63 -14.02 3.73
N LEU A 36 -21.76 -13.65 3.13
CA LEU A 36 -22.66 -12.61 3.63
C LEU A 36 -24.06 -13.22 3.78
N GLY A 37 -24.42 -13.57 5.01
CA GLY A 37 -25.65 -14.31 5.31
C GLY A 37 -25.64 -15.70 4.65
N ARG A 38 -26.55 -15.92 3.69
CA ARG A 38 -26.68 -17.21 2.95
C ARG A 38 -25.87 -17.25 1.65
N TRP A 39 -25.26 -16.14 1.27
CA TRP A 39 -24.58 -15.95 0.00
C TRP A 39 -23.08 -16.06 0.21
N VAL A 40 -22.39 -16.69 -0.73
CA VAL A 40 -20.96 -16.94 -0.67
C VAL A 40 -20.38 -16.59 -2.03
N ALA A 41 -19.48 -15.62 -2.08
CA ALA A 41 -18.87 -15.15 -3.33
C ALA A 41 -17.44 -14.66 -3.08
N SER A 42 -16.65 -14.50 -4.15
CA SER A 42 -15.30 -13.97 -4.02
C SER A 42 -15.33 -12.44 -3.82
N CYS A 43 -14.24 -11.86 -3.31
CA CYS A 43 -14.12 -10.41 -3.19
C CYS A 43 -14.35 -9.61 -4.48
N PRO A 44 -13.82 -10.01 -5.65
CA PRO A 44 -14.14 -9.32 -6.89
C PRO A 44 -15.62 -9.49 -7.28
N ASP A 45 -16.26 -10.64 -7.03
CA ASP A 45 -17.70 -10.81 -7.28
C ASP A 45 -18.53 -9.87 -6.39
N TRP A 46 -18.22 -9.81 -5.10
CA TRP A 46 -18.90 -8.93 -4.17
C TRP A 46 -18.75 -7.45 -4.54
N SER A 47 -17.55 -7.06 -4.98
CA SER A 47 -17.29 -5.71 -5.48
C SER A 47 -18.08 -5.43 -6.76
N HIS A 48 -18.06 -6.36 -7.72
CA HIS A 48 -18.80 -6.25 -8.97
C HIS A 48 -20.32 -6.17 -8.76
N TRP A 49 -20.84 -6.87 -7.76
CA TRP A 49 -22.26 -6.84 -7.38
C TRP A 49 -22.63 -5.63 -6.50
N GLY A 50 -21.66 -4.79 -6.11
CA GLY A 50 -21.89 -3.57 -5.34
C GLY A 50 -22.06 -3.76 -3.83
N TYR A 51 -21.67 -4.91 -3.28
CA TYR A 51 -21.78 -5.21 -1.84
C TYR A 51 -20.68 -4.59 -0.99
N CYS A 52 -19.81 -3.77 -1.56
CA CYS A 52 -18.84 -2.97 -0.81
C CYS A 52 -19.47 -1.91 0.11
N SER A 53 -20.79 -1.73 0.02
CA SER A 53 -21.60 -0.98 0.98
C SER A 53 -21.80 -1.71 2.31
N ASP A 54 -21.73 -3.04 2.32
CA ASP A 54 -21.81 -3.86 3.53
C ASP A 54 -20.49 -3.86 4.30
N SER A 55 -20.57 -3.71 5.62
CA SER A 55 -19.39 -3.69 6.48
C SER A 55 -18.64 -5.02 6.51
N GLU A 56 -19.34 -6.15 6.42
CA GLU A 56 -18.74 -7.49 6.38
C GLU A 56 -17.90 -7.69 5.12
N VAL A 57 -18.46 -7.37 3.95
CA VAL A 57 -17.72 -7.42 2.69
C VAL A 57 -16.58 -6.40 2.71
N ARG A 58 -16.82 -5.19 3.21
CA ARG A 58 -15.79 -4.15 3.27
C ARG A 58 -14.60 -4.54 4.16
N GLN A 59 -14.86 -5.24 5.26
CA GLN A 59 -13.80 -5.73 6.17
C GLN A 59 -13.09 -6.97 5.62
N ALA A 60 -13.81 -7.87 4.95
CA ALA A 60 -13.23 -9.07 4.37
C ALA A 60 -12.48 -8.80 3.04
N CYS A 61 -12.99 -7.84 2.26
CA CYS A 61 -12.54 -7.47 0.92
C CYS A 61 -12.15 -5.99 0.80
N PRO A 62 -11.26 -5.46 1.66
CA PRO A 62 -10.94 -4.04 1.65
C PRO A 62 -10.19 -3.61 0.38
N ILE A 63 -9.48 -4.52 -0.31
CA ILE A 63 -8.77 -4.21 -1.55
C ILE A 63 -9.76 -4.08 -2.71
N SER A 64 -10.58 -5.11 -2.96
CA SER A 64 -11.56 -5.11 -4.05
C SER A 64 -12.67 -4.09 -3.84
N CYS A 65 -12.99 -3.76 -2.59
CA CYS A 65 -13.89 -2.65 -2.27
C CYS A 65 -13.23 -1.27 -2.32
N GLY A 66 -11.95 -1.22 -2.63
CA GLY A 66 -11.21 0.02 -2.79
C GLY A 66 -10.98 0.81 -1.50
N VAL A 67 -11.23 0.19 -0.34
CA VAL A 67 -10.98 0.75 0.99
C VAL A 67 -9.49 0.98 1.19
N CYS A 68 -8.68 0.08 0.65
CA CYS A 68 -7.24 0.22 0.68
C CYS A 68 -6.56 -0.56 -0.46
N THR A 69 -5.25 -0.62 -0.41
CA THR A 69 -4.40 -1.18 -1.46
C THR A 69 -3.37 -2.10 -0.80
N ARG A 70 -3.04 -3.21 -1.45
CA ARG A 70 -2.08 -4.20 -0.93
C ARG A 70 -0.69 -3.55 -0.77
N GLU A 71 0.05 -3.97 0.26
CA GLU A 71 1.47 -3.63 0.44
C GLU A 71 2.28 -3.98 -0.83
N GLY A 72 3.06 -3.03 -1.34
CA GLY A 72 3.79 -3.19 -2.62
C GLY A 72 2.94 -3.06 -3.87
N CYS A 73 1.63 -2.84 -3.71
CA CYS A 73 0.71 -2.44 -4.78
C CYS A 73 0.27 -0.98 -4.64
N LEU A 74 0.82 -0.22 -3.70
CA LEU A 74 0.49 1.19 -3.55
C LEU A 74 1.17 1.99 -4.67
N ASP A 75 0.37 2.67 -5.50
CA ASP A 75 0.90 3.65 -6.44
C ASP A 75 1.50 4.84 -5.67
N ASP A 76 2.70 5.25 -6.05
CA ASP A 76 3.41 6.37 -5.47
C ASP A 76 2.87 7.67 -6.08
N PRO A 77 2.10 8.49 -5.34
CA PRO A 77 1.43 9.66 -5.92
C PRO A 77 2.41 10.79 -6.26
N HIS A 78 3.66 10.69 -5.80
CA HIS A 78 4.73 11.63 -6.14
C HIS A 78 5.57 11.15 -7.33
N PHE A 79 5.42 9.90 -7.75
CA PHE A 79 6.10 9.40 -8.92
C PHE A 79 5.48 9.97 -10.20
N THR A 80 6.31 10.68 -10.95
CA THR A 80 5.99 11.20 -12.27
C THR A 80 7.12 10.80 -13.21
N LEU A 81 6.76 10.17 -14.32
CA LEU A 81 7.72 9.84 -15.38
C LEU A 81 7.45 10.78 -16.56
N GLY A 82 8.22 11.87 -16.62
CA GLY A 82 7.91 12.99 -17.50
C GLY A 82 6.75 13.81 -16.94
N ASP A 83 5.72 14.02 -17.77
CA ASP A 83 4.47 14.73 -17.39
C ASP A 83 3.33 13.79 -16.99
N LEU A 84 3.58 12.47 -16.93
CA LEU A 84 2.55 11.47 -16.66
C LEU A 84 2.66 10.92 -15.23
N SER A 85 1.55 10.96 -14.50
CA SER A 85 1.40 10.36 -13.16
C SER A 85 0.98 8.89 -13.25
N CYS A 86 0.97 8.17 -12.12
CA CYS A 86 0.46 6.80 -12.07
C CYS A 86 -0.95 6.67 -12.68
N GLU A 87 -1.85 7.62 -12.43
CA GLU A 87 -3.21 7.59 -13.01
C GLU A 87 -3.19 7.70 -14.53
N ASP A 88 -2.33 8.56 -15.08
CA ASP A 88 -2.18 8.72 -16.52
C ASP A 88 -1.59 7.48 -17.17
N TRP A 89 -0.71 6.76 -16.47
CA TRP A 89 -0.09 5.54 -17.01
C TRP A 89 -1.07 4.38 -17.18
N ARG A 90 -2.26 4.41 -16.56
CA ARG A 90 -3.32 3.38 -16.73
C ARG A 90 -3.78 3.18 -18.18
N GLN A 91 -3.65 4.21 -19.01
CA GLN A 91 -4.02 4.18 -20.44
C GLN A 91 -2.82 3.90 -21.35
N TYR A 92 -1.62 3.79 -20.79
CA TYR A 92 -0.37 3.56 -21.53
C TYR A 92 0.24 2.19 -21.19
N GLN A 93 1.19 1.75 -22.01
CA GLN A 93 1.95 0.54 -21.72
C GLN A 93 2.96 0.82 -20.62
N CYS A 94 2.71 0.27 -19.44
CA CYS A 94 3.61 0.43 -18.31
C CYS A 94 5.01 -0.14 -18.56
N VAL A 95 6.02 0.71 -18.35
CA VAL A 95 7.44 0.34 -18.33
C VAL A 95 7.87 -0.11 -16.94
N ASP A 96 8.99 -0.83 -16.81
CA ASP A 96 9.42 -1.44 -15.55
C ASP A 96 9.56 -0.45 -14.38
N VAL A 97 10.02 0.78 -14.66
CA VAL A 97 10.10 1.83 -13.64
C VAL A 97 8.70 2.24 -13.14
N VAL A 98 7.73 2.38 -14.05
CA VAL A 98 6.35 2.70 -13.70
C VAL A 98 5.71 1.50 -12.99
N LYS A 99 6.01 0.25 -13.33
CA LYS A 99 5.52 -0.92 -12.58
C LYS A 99 6.03 -0.97 -11.14
N THR A 100 7.24 -0.45 -10.91
CA THR A 100 7.86 -0.43 -9.59
C THR A 100 7.24 0.64 -8.68
N HIS A 101 6.87 1.78 -9.26
CA HIS A 101 6.31 2.91 -8.51
C HIS A 101 4.78 3.01 -8.59
N CYS A 102 4.17 2.50 -9.64
CA CYS A 102 2.74 2.53 -9.93
C CYS A 102 2.18 1.13 -10.28
N PRO A 103 2.31 0.15 -9.39
CA PRO A 103 1.90 -1.23 -9.65
C PRO A 103 0.38 -1.42 -9.85
N THR A 104 -0.49 -0.66 -9.16
CA THR A 104 -1.95 -0.74 -9.37
C THR A 104 -2.34 -0.15 -10.71
N ALA A 105 -1.73 0.98 -11.09
CA ALA A 105 -1.98 1.60 -12.38
C ALA A 105 -1.58 0.69 -13.54
N CYS A 106 -0.52 -0.10 -13.34
CA CYS A 106 0.03 -1.03 -14.31
C CYS A 106 -0.54 -2.44 -14.24
N GLU A 107 -1.57 -2.66 -13.43
CA GLU A 107 -2.22 -3.96 -13.24
C GLU A 107 -1.18 -5.09 -13.02
N VAL A 108 -0.15 -4.82 -12.23
CA VAL A 108 0.89 -5.81 -11.91
C VAL A 108 0.21 -7.02 -11.28
N GLU A 109 0.64 -8.24 -11.64
CA GLU A 109 0.02 -9.46 -11.12
C GLU A 109 0.00 -9.47 -9.59
N GLY A 110 -1.21 -9.55 -9.01
CA GLY A 110 -1.42 -9.44 -7.57
C GLY A 110 -1.73 -8.04 -7.04
N CYS A 111 -1.74 -7.03 -7.91
CA CYS A 111 -2.13 -5.64 -7.61
C CYS A 111 -3.44 -5.21 -8.31
N ASN A 112 -4.12 -6.14 -8.99
CA ASN A 112 -5.43 -5.87 -9.55
C ASN A 112 -6.48 -5.67 -8.42
N ARG A 113 -7.40 -4.74 -8.65
CA ARG A 113 -8.47 -4.36 -7.71
C ARG A 113 -9.77 -5.09 -8.06
#